data_AF-A0A2J8NIQ8-F1
#
_entry.id   AF-A0A2J8NIQ8-F1
#
_cell.length_a   1.000
_cell.length_b   1.000
_cell.length_c   1.000
_cell.angle_alpha   90.00
_cell.angle_beta   90.00
_cell.angle_gamma   90.00
#
_symmetry.space_group_name_H-M   'P 1'
#
loop_
_entity.id
_entity.type
_entity.pdbx_description
1 polymer ?
#
loop_
_entity_poly.entity_id
_entity_poly.type
_entity_poly.pdbx_seq_one_letter_code
_entity_poly.pdbx_strand_id
1 'polypeptide(L)'
;MRIKKEKEKPNSAHRNSSASYGDDPTAQSLQDVSDEQVLVLFEQMLLDMNLNEEKQQPLREKDIIIKREMVSQYLYTSKAGMSQKESSKSAMMYIQELRSGLRDMPLLSCLE
;
A
#
# COMPACT_ATOMS: atom_id res chain seq x y z
N MET A 1 -37.29 -30.26 -32.14
CA MET A 1 -36.84 -29.68 -30.85
C MET A 1 -35.41 -29.19 -31.04
N ARG A 2 -35.15 -27.88 -30.88
CA ARG A 2 -33.81 -27.28 -31.05
C ARG A 2 -33.16 -27.18 -29.67
N ILE A 3 -32.00 -27.81 -29.52
CA ILE A 3 -31.24 -27.88 -28.28
C ILE A 3 -30.39 -26.61 -28.20
N LYS A 4 -30.66 -25.73 -27.24
CA LYS A 4 -29.80 -24.58 -26.96
C LYS A 4 -28.66 -25.04 -26.05
N LYS A 5 -27.45 -25.01 -26.60
CA LYS A 5 -26.19 -25.20 -25.89
C LYS A 5 -25.94 -23.96 -25.02
N GLU A 6 -26.14 -24.09 -23.72
CA GLU A 6 -25.79 -23.04 -22.77
C GLU A 6 -24.26 -23.00 -22.63
N LYS A 7 -23.68 -21.84 -22.93
CA LYS A 7 -22.26 -21.56 -22.85
C LYS A 7 -22.00 -21.05 -21.43
N GLU A 8 -21.62 -21.94 -20.53
CA GLU A 8 -21.09 -21.54 -19.22
C GLU A 8 -19.82 -20.71 -19.44
N LYS A 9 -19.83 -19.51 -18.87
CA LYS A 9 -18.70 -18.58 -18.80
C LYS A 9 -18.06 -18.83 -17.44
N PRO A 10 -16.80 -19.28 -17.34
CA PRO A 10 -16.16 -19.38 -16.02
C PRO A 10 -16.00 -17.96 -15.45
N ASN A 11 -16.68 -17.72 -14.33
CA ASN A 11 -16.57 -16.50 -13.55
C ASN A 11 -15.25 -16.52 -12.78
N SER A 12 -14.14 -16.24 -13.46
CA SER A 12 -12.84 -16.03 -12.84
C SER A 12 -12.65 -14.56 -12.49
N ALA A 13 -13.32 -14.11 -11.43
CA ALA A 13 -12.94 -12.89 -10.73
C ALA A 13 -11.95 -13.23 -9.60
N HIS A 14 -10.86 -13.93 -9.94
CA HIS A 14 -9.70 -14.06 -9.07
C HIS A 14 -8.78 -12.89 -9.38
N ARG A 15 -9.14 -11.70 -8.89
CA ARG A 15 -8.22 -10.55 -8.87
C ARG A 15 -7.38 -10.64 -7.61
N ASN A 16 -6.52 -11.64 -7.57
CA ASN A 16 -5.37 -11.58 -6.69
C ASN A 16 -4.43 -10.61 -7.39
N SER A 17 -4.27 -9.42 -6.83
CA SER A 17 -3.17 -8.53 -7.17
C SER A 17 -1.88 -9.24 -6.76
N SER A 18 -1.39 -10.15 -7.60
CA SER A 18 -0.04 -10.67 -7.49
C SER A 18 0.90 -9.57 -7.97
N ALA A 19 1.09 -8.55 -7.13
CA ALA A 19 2.27 -7.73 -7.24
C ALA A 19 3.45 -8.67 -6.98
N SER A 20 4.13 -9.04 -8.06
CA SER A 20 5.39 -9.78 -8.01
C SER A 20 6.44 -8.82 -7.45
N TYR A 21 6.46 -8.67 -6.12
CA TYR A 21 7.52 -7.93 -5.46
C TYR A 21 8.81 -8.72 -5.65
N GLY A 22 9.79 -8.08 -6.28
CA GLY A 22 11.13 -8.62 -6.40
C GLY A 22 11.65 -9.04 -5.04
N ASP A 23 12.51 -10.05 -5.06
CA ASP A 23 13.30 -10.59 -3.96
C ASP A 23 14.03 -9.46 -3.20
N ASP A 24 13.35 -8.83 -2.24
CA ASP A 24 13.90 -7.82 -1.36
C ASP A 24 13.93 -8.36 0.08
N PRO A 25 15.11 -8.40 0.72
CA PRO A 25 15.31 -9.04 2.02
C PRO A 25 14.50 -8.40 3.16
N THR A 26 13.88 -7.24 2.94
CA THR A 26 13.10 -6.55 3.97
C THR A 26 11.65 -7.03 4.07
N ALA A 27 11.05 -7.57 3.00
CA ALA A 27 9.75 -8.24 3.09
C ALA A 27 9.83 -9.55 3.90
N GLN A 28 11.02 -10.17 3.92
CA GLN A 28 11.32 -11.33 4.76
C GLN A 28 11.42 -10.95 6.25
N SER A 29 11.82 -9.71 6.58
CA SER A 29 12.01 -9.27 7.97
C SER A 29 10.75 -9.29 8.82
N LEU A 30 9.56 -9.24 8.22
CA LEU A 30 8.32 -9.35 8.98
C LEU A 30 7.92 -10.79 9.24
N GLN A 31 8.47 -11.82 8.59
CA GLN A 31 8.10 -13.21 8.94
C GLN A 31 8.51 -13.58 10.37
N ASP A 32 9.58 -12.97 10.88
CA ASP A 32 10.13 -13.24 12.22
C ASP A 32 9.46 -12.41 13.34
N VAL A 33 8.53 -11.51 12.99
CA VAL A 33 7.83 -10.66 13.97
C VAL A 33 6.65 -11.41 14.58
N SER A 34 6.44 -11.30 15.90
CA SER A 34 5.29 -11.95 16.57
C SER A 34 3.95 -11.39 16.08
N ASP A 35 2.89 -12.20 16.14
CA ASP A 35 1.54 -11.75 15.76
C ASP A 35 1.07 -10.57 16.61
N GLU A 36 1.42 -10.53 17.89
CA GLU A 36 1.14 -9.39 18.78
C GLU A 36 1.79 -8.10 18.27
N GLN A 37 3.05 -8.17 17.87
CA GLN A 37 3.75 -7.01 17.33
C GLN A 37 3.19 -6.57 15.97
N VAL A 38 2.73 -7.53 15.14
CA VAL A 38 2.01 -7.22 13.89
C VAL A 38 0.71 -6.47 14.18
N LEU A 39 -0.06 -6.88 15.19
CA LEU A 39 -1.31 -6.19 15.56
C LEU A 39 -1.07 -4.76 16.05
N VAL A 40 -0.01 -4.53 16.84
CA VAL A 40 0.38 -3.18 17.27
C VAL A 40 0.73 -2.30 16.07
N LEU A 41 1.54 -2.82 15.13
CA LEU A 41 1.91 -2.09 13.91
C LEU A 41 0.70 -1.87 12.99
N PHE A 42 -0.23 -2.82 12.96
CA PHE A 42 -1.45 -2.73 12.17
C PHE A 42 -2.36 -1.60 12.66
N GLU A 43 -2.58 -1.46 13.97
CA GLU A 43 -3.36 -0.34 14.51
C GLU A 43 -2.66 1.00 14.25
N GLN A 44 -1.32 1.07 14.36
CA GLN A 44 -0.57 2.26 13.96
C GLN A 44 -0.79 2.62 12.47
N MET A 45 -0.73 1.63 11.58
CA MET A 45 -0.99 1.82 10.16
C MET A 45 -2.40 2.35 9.90
N LEU A 46 -3.42 1.87 10.62
CA LEU A 46 -4.79 2.38 10.48
C LEU A 46 -4.92 3.86 10.89
N LEU A 47 -4.20 4.27 11.94
CA LEU A 47 -4.13 5.66 12.40
C LEU A 47 -3.44 6.55 11.37
N ASP A 48 -2.32 6.11 10.81
CA ASP A 48 -1.58 6.85 9.79
C ASP A 48 -2.38 7.05 8.50
N MET A 49 -3.21 6.06 8.14
CA MET A 49 -4.14 6.17 7.00
C MET A 49 -5.37 7.04 7.30
N ASN A 50 -5.53 7.53 8.53
CA ASN A 50 -6.57 8.46 8.96
C ASN A 50 -7.99 7.97 8.59
N LEU A 51 -8.26 6.69 8.82
CA LEU A 51 -9.56 6.06 8.54
C LEU A 51 -10.54 6.25 9.69
N ASN A 52 -11.84 6.31 9.39
CA ASN A 52 -12.89 6.28 10.42
C ASN A 52 -13.19 4.83 10.86
N GLU A 53 -13.91 4.66 11.99
CA GLU A 53 -14.24 3.34 12.54
C GLU A 53 -14.92 2.41 11.52
N GLU A 54 -15.87 2.93 10.76
CA GLU A 54 -16.59 2.18 9.72
C GLU A 54 -15.64 1.56 8.69
N LYS A 55 -14.58 2.28 8.29
CA LYS A 55 -13.57 1.78 7.34
C LYS A 55 -12.49 0.92 8.00
N GLN A 56 -12.26 1.08 9.30
CA GLN A 56 -11.29 0.26 10.04
C GLN A 56 -11.83 -1.15 10.34
N GLN A 57 -13.12 -1.28 10.65
CA GLN A 57 -13.75 -2.58 10.97
C GLN A 57 -13.48 -3.69 9.93
N PRO A 58 -13.73 -3.50 8.62
CA PRO A 58 -13.46 -4.54 7.63
C PRO A 58 -11.97 -4.91 7.49
N LEU A 59 -11.05 -4.03 7.92
CA LEU A 59 -9.61 -4.31 7.97
C LEU A 59 -9.25 -5.10 9.24
N ARG A 60 -9.90 -4.81 10.37
CA ARG A 60 -9.74 -5.56 11.63
C ARG A 60 -10.29 -6.98 11.55
N GLU A 61 -11.30 -7.23 10.73
CA GLU A 61 -11.86 -8.56 10.49
C GLU A 61 -10.95 -9.48 9.65
N LYS A 62 -9.86 -8.96 9.08
CA LYS A 62 -8.93 -9.75 8.27
C LYS A 62 -8.10 -10.70 9.11
N ASP A 63 -7.74 -11.83 8.49
CA ASP A 63 -6.79 -12.78 9.05
C ASP A 63 -5.42 -12.16 9.29
N ILE A 64 -4.70 -12.69 10.29
CA ILE A 64 -3.38 -12.20 10.68
C ILE A 64 -2.37 -12.22 9.52
N ILE A 65 -2.51 -13.17 8.59
CA ILE A 65 -1.66 -13.28 7.39
C ILE A 65 -1.83 -12.04 6.50
N ILE A 66 -3.08 -11.62 6.26
CA ILE A 66 -3.38 -10.44 5.45
C ILE A 66 -2.92 -9.18 6.18
N LYS A 67 -3.17 -9.07 7.49
CA LYS A 67 -2.71 -7.94 8.30
C LYS A 67 -1.19 -7.80 8.26
N ARG A 68 -0.46 -8.92 8.35
CA ARG A 68 1.00 -8.96 8.23
C ARG A 68 1.47 -8.46 6.86
N GLU A 69 0.83 -8.90 5.78
CA GLU A 69 1.14 -8.42 4.43
C GLU A 69 0.89 -6.91 4.29
N MET A 70 -0.25 -6.41 4.81
CA MET A 70 -0.56 -4.99 4.80
C MET A 70 0.50 -4.17 5.55
N VAL A 71 0.90 -4.62 6.74
CA VAL A 71 1.96 -3.98 7.53
C VAL A 71 3.30 -4.01 6.78
N SER A 72 3.64 -5.10 6.09
CA SER A 72 4.84 -5.18 5.25
C SER A 72 4.85 -4.11 4.16
N GLN A 73 3.75 -3.97 3.43
CA GLN A 73 3.64 -2.96 2.37
C GLN A 73 3.67 -1.53 2.93
N TYR A 74 3.01 -1.29 4.07
CA TYR A 74 3.05 0.00 4.75
C TYR A 74 4.47 0.39 5.17
N LEU A 75 5.24 -0.53 5.78
CA LEU A 75 6.63 -0.24 6.16
C LEU A 75 7.55 -0.06 4.95
N TYR A 76 7.32 -0.79 3.86
CA TYR A 76 8.05 -0.62 2.61
C TYR A 76 7.83 0.78 2.03
N THR A 77 6.57 1.21 1.89
CA THR A 77 6.23 2.51 1.31
C THR A 77 6.65 3.69 2.19
N SER A 78 6.54 3.56 3.51
CA SER A 78 7.03 4.55 4.48
C SER A 78 8.53 4.81 4.34
N LYS A 79 9.33 3.77 4.08
CA LYS A 79 10.79 3.89 3.88
C LYS A 79 11.17 4.27 2.44
N ALA A 80 10.36 3.87 1.46
CA ALA A 80 10.60 4.16 0.05
C ALA A 80 10.44 5.63 -0.33
N GLY A 81 9.88 6.48 0.55
CA GLY A 81 9.89 7.95 0.42
C GLY A 81 11.28 8.60 0.38
N MET A 82 12.36 7.82 0.52
CA MET A 82 13.74 8.25 0.28
C MET A 82 14.28 7.89 -1.11
N SER A 83 13.57 7.05 -1.89
CA SER A 83 13.98 6.64 -3.23
C SER A 83 13.47 7.62 -4.27
N GLN A 84 14.42 8.33 -4.89
CA GLN A 84 14.18 9.38 -5.90
C GLN A 84 13.45 8.88 -7.16
N LYS A 85 13.31 7.56 -7.35
CA LYS A 85 12.82 6.96 -8.59
C LYS A 85 11.38 6.45 -8.56
N GLU A 86 10.71 6.31 -7.41
CA GLU A 86 9.44 5.56 -7.40
C GLU A 86 8.23 6.09 -6.62
N SER A 87 8.21 7.24 -5.92
CA SER A 87 6.87 7.84 -5.66
C SER A 87 6.72 9.26 -5.16
N SER A 88 7.57 9.84 -4.31
CA SER A 88 7.27 11.17 -3.76
C SER A 88 8.51 11.89 -3.26
N LYS A 89 8.63 13.19 -3.54
CA LYS A 89 9.63 14.05 -2.91
C LYS A 89 9.40 14.05 -1.39
N SER A 90 10.48 14.09 -0.60
CA SER A 90 10.31 14.25 0.86
C SER A 90 9.71 15.61 1.20
N ALA A 91 9.03 15.72 2.34
CA ALA A 91 8.48 16.99 2.81
C ALA A 91 9.54 18.11 2.87
N MET A 92 10.79 17.78 3.21
CA MET A 92 11.89 18.74 3.25
C MET A 92 12.23 19.29 1.86
N MET A 93 12.18 18.47 0.82
CA MET A 93 12.39 18.92 -0.57
C MET A 93 11.33 19.93 -0.98
N TYR A 94 10.06 19.67 -0.67
CA TYR A 94 8.97 20.63 -0.90
C TYR A 94 9.22 21.96 -0.17
N ILE A 95 9.60 21.90 1.10
CA ILE A 95 9.90 23.10 1.91
C ILE A 95 11.07 23.89 1.30
N GLN A 96 12.13 23.21 0.86
CA GLN A 96 13.30 23.85 0.27
C GLN A 96 12.96 24.52 -1.06
N GLU A 97 12.23 23.85 -1.95
CA GLU A 97 11.81 24.40 -3.24
C GLU A 97 10.91 25.64 -3.07
N LEU A 98 10.00 25.63 -2.10
CA LEU A 98 9.18 26.80 -1.76
C LEU A 98 10.03 27.97 -1.23
N ARG A 99 11.05 27.68 -0.41
CA ARG A 99 11.95 28.70 0.15
C ARG A 99 12.93 29.29 -0.86
N SER A 100 13.36 28.53 -1.88
CA SER A 100 14.29 29.01 -2.91
C SER A 100 13.67 29.96 -3.93
N GLY A 101 12.35 30.17 -3.88
CA GLY A 101 11.59 30.95 -4.86
C GLY A 101 11.31 30.11 -6.11
N LEU A 102 10.04 30.12 -6.56
CA LEU A 102 9.48 29.38 -7.70
C LEU A 102 10.07 29.83 -9.07
N ARG A 103 11.39 29.77 -9.24
CA ARG A 103 12.03 30.13 -10.51
C ARG A 103 12.10 28.96 -11.49
N ASP A 104 12.10 27.73 -10.98
CA ASP A 104 12.06 26.53 -11.78
C ASP A 104 10.80 25.75 -11.42
N MET A 105 10.04 25.32 -12.43
CA MET A 105 8.68 24.79 -12.32
C MET A 105 8.65 23.24 -12.35
N PRO A 106 8.82 22.56 -11.20
CA PRO A 106 8.41 21.16 -11.05
C PRO A 106 7.47 20.90 -9.85
N LEU A 107 7.05 21.92 -9.09
CA LEU A 107 6.10 21.75 -7.97
C LEU A 107 4.64 21.69 -8.44
N LEU A 108 4.28 22.46 -9.46
CA LEU A 108 2.90 22.57 -9.95
C LEU A 108 2.44 21.30 -10.69
N SER A 109 3.37 20.56 -11.31
CA SER A 109 3.06 19.33 -12.04
C SER A 109 2.64 18.15 -11.16
N CYS A 110 2.78 18.25 -9.84
CA CYS A 110 2.32 17.23 -8.90
C CYS A 110 0.82 17.35 -8.56
N LEU A 111 0.13 18.36 -9.09
CA LEU A 111 -1.28 18.69 -8.80
C LEU A 111 -2.21 18.50 -10.01
N GLU A 112 -1.67 18.04 -11.14
CA GLU A 112 -2.40 17.72 -12.40
C GLU A 112 -2.59 16.20 -12.53
#